data_AF-A0A4U7JFR6-F1
#
_entry.id   AF-A0A4U7JFR6-F1
#
_cell.length_a   1.000
_cell.length_b   1.000
_cell.length_c   1.000
_cell.angle_alpha   90.00
_cell.angle_beta   90.00
_cell.angle_gamma   90.00
#
_symmetry.space_group_name_H-M   'P 1'
#
loop_
_entity.id
_entity.type
_entity.pdbx_description
1 polymer ?
#
loop_
_entity_poly.entity_id
_entity_poly.type
_entity_poly.pdbx_seq_one_letter_code
_entity_poly.pdbx_strand_id
1 'polypeptide(L)'
;MLKPNENSGNNGTNIGNAHLLINKVRVAEIKSEHSIIVEVLDGSKSTEGEYSLVKGDIICVNYSDTNERAIELISKLNAGSIVNISRHNTTKPSNIKPYKTLECTGIDIYDSDGENVIEYF
;
A
#
# COMPACT_ATOMS: atom_id res chain seq x y z
N MET A 1 46.76 4.12 -27.73
CA MET A 1 46.20 2.76 -27.68
C MET A 1 46.52 2.15 -26.32
N LEU A 2 45.60 1.30 -25.84
CA LEU A 2 45.58 0.52 -24.59
C LEU A 2 45.17 1.26 -23.29
N LYS A 3 43.94 0.98 -22.86
CA LYS A 3 43.37 1.22 -21.52
C LYS A 3 43.90 0.17 -20.54
N PRO A 4 43.97 0.47 -19.23
CA PRO A 4 43.70 -0.52 -18.20
C PRO A 4 42.25 -0.39 -17.71
N ASN A 5 41.61 -1.55 -17.67
CA ASN A 5 40.29 -1.83 -17.12
C ASN A 5 40.51 -2.49 -15.77
N GLU A 6 40.01 -1.97 -14.65
CA GLU A 6 39.63 -2.76 -13.47
C GLU A 6 38.53 -2.04 -12.65
N ASN A 7 37.33 -2.63 -12.73
CA ASN A 7 36.41 -2.99 -11.67
C ASN A 7 35.83 -1.97 -10.67
N SER A 8 34.49 -1.97 -10.72
CA SER A 8 33.57 -2.25 -9.61
C SER A 8 33.38 -1.18 -8.55
N GLY A 9 32.21 -0.57 -8.62
CA GLY A 9 31.66 0.30 -7.60
C GLY A 9 30.26 0.73 -7.99
N ASN A 10 29.40 -0.27 -8.22
CA ASN A 10 27.98 -0.09 -8.46
C ASN A 10 27.38 0.52 -7.18
N ASN A 11 27.43 1.84 -7.05
CA ASN A 11 26.69 2.56 -6.00
C ASN A 11 25.21 2.63 -6.42
N GLY A 12 24.62 1.45 -6.56
CA GLY A 12 23.19 1.29 -6.34
C GLY A 12 22.95 1.57 -4.87
N THR A 13 22.65 2.83 -4.56
CA THR A 13 21.99 3.19 -3.32
C THR A 13 20.61 2.54 -3.34
N ASN A 14 20.57 1.25 -2.99
CA ASN A 14 19.41 0.57 -2.44
C ASN A 14 19.10 1.24 -1.10
N ILE A 15 18.44 2.40 -1.17
CA ILE A 15 17.78 2.99 -0.03
C ILE A 15 16.54 2.12 0.19
N GLY A 16 16.61 1.32 1.25
CA GLY A 16 15.63 0.29 1.57
C GLY A 16 14.20 0.82 1.68
N ASN A 17 13.28 0.03 1.12
CA ASN A 17 11.99 -0.33 1.70
C ASN A 17 11.20 0.80 2.38
N ALA A 18 10.90 1.88 1.65
CA ALA A 18 9.80 2.75 2.05
C ALA A 18 8.47 1.98 1.82
N HIS A 19 8.05 1.19 2.81
CA HIS A 19 6.64 0.81 2.96
C HIS A 19 5.87 2.09 3.23
N LEU A 20 5.39 2.74 2.18
CA LEU A 20 4.50 3.88 2.35
C LEU A 20 3.20 3.35 2.93
N LEU A 21 2.80 3.93 4.05
CA LEU A 21 1.65 3.50 4.82
C LEU A 21 0.46 4.38 4.47
N ILE A 22 -0.59 3.77 3.92
CA ILE A 22 -1.92 4.37 3.90
C ILE A 22 -2.55 3.99 5.24
N ASN A 23 -2.48 4.93 6.18
CA ASN A 23 -2.78 4.69 7.58
C ASN A 23 -4.29 4.76 7.85
N LYS A 24 -4.81 3.80 8.64
CA LYS A 24 -6.19 3.74 9.14
C LYS A 24 -7.24 4.06 8.07
N VAL A 25 -7.32 3.24 7.02
CA VAL A 25 -8.41 3.30 6.05
C VAL A 25 -9.55 2.38 6.47
N ARG A 26 -10.77 2.67 6.03
CA ARG A 26 -11.94 1.82 6.28
C ARG A 26 -12.24 0.99 5.04
N VAL A 27 -12.40 -0.32 5.21
CA VAL A 27 -12.88 -1.22 4.16
C VAL A 27 -14.33 -0.87 3.82
N ALA A 28 -14.58 -0.42 2.60
CA ALA A 28 -15.92 -0.17 2.09
C ALA A 28 -16.52 -1.43 1.46
N GLU A 29 -15.70 -2.20 0.73
CA GLU A 29 -16.12 -3.40 0.00
C GLU A 29 -14.94 -4.38 -0.13
N ILE A 30 -15.22 -5.67 -0.03
CA ILE A 30 -14.28 -6.73 -0.41
C ILE A 30 -14.64 -7.16 -1.83
N LYS A 31 -13.80 -6.82 -2.80
CA LYS A 31 -14.06 -7.10 -4.23
C LYS A 31 -13.69 -8.51 -4.65
N SER A 32 -12.59 -9.01 -4.09
CA SER A 32 -12.10 -10.36 -4.27
C SER A 32 -11.14 -10.70 -3.14
N GLU A 33 -10.64 -11.93 -3.13
CA GLU A 33 -9.58 -12.35 -2.19
C GLU A 33 -8.26 -11.55 -2.35
N HIS A 34 -8.09 -10.84 -3.46
CA HIS A 34 -6.90 -10.04 -3.79
C HIS A 34 -7.18 -8.53 -3.83
N SER A 35 -8.42 -8.10 -3.62
CA SER A 35 -8.82 -6.72 -3.89
C SER A 35 -9.88 -6.21 -2.92
N ILE A 36 -9.63 -5.03 -2.37
CA ILE A 36 -10.56 -4.32 -1.47
C ILE A 36 -10.76 -2.88 -1.93
N ILE A 37 -11.95 -2.34 -1.73
CA ILE A 37 -12.20 -0.90 -1.82
C ILE A 37 -12.13 -0.33 -0.41
N VAL A 38 -11.38 0.76 -0.25
CA VAL A 38 -11.25 1.44 1.03
C VAL A 38 -11.49 2.94 0.90
N GLU A 39 -11.97 3.53 1.99
CA GLU A 39 -12.09 4.96 2.21
C GLU A 39 -10.96 5.45 3.13
N VAL A 40 -10.27 6.50 2.71
CA VAL A 40 -9.21 7.13 3.49
C VAL A 40 -9.82 7.94 4.64
N LEU A 41 -9.61 7.53 5.89
CA LEU A 41 -10.16 8.22 7.07
C LEU A 41 -9.33 9.45 7.47
N ASP A 42 -8.01 9.36 7.29
CA ASP A 42 -7.07 10.46 7.49
C ASP A 42 -6.09 10.52 6.31
N GLY A 43 -5.74 11.73 5.87
CA GLY A 43 -4.87 11.92 4.72
C GLY A 43 -3.47 11.35 4.95
N SER A 44 -2.83 10.82 3.91
CA SER A 44 -1.43 10.43 4.01
C SER A 44 -0.55 11.69 4.05
N LYS A 45 0.38 11.78 5.00
CA LYS A 45 1.44 12.80 4.96
C LYS A 45 2.34 12.52 3.75
N SER A 46 2.30 13.38 2.73
CA SER A 46 3.20 13.30 1.57
C SER A 46 4.32 14.32 1.69
N THR A 47 5.49 14.00 1.18
CA THR A 47 6.54 14.98 0.90
C THR A 47 6.14 15.81 -0.34
N GLU A 48 6.63 17.05 -0.44
CA GLU A 48 6.36 17.91 -1.59
C GLU A 48 6.77 17.23 -2.91
N GLY A 49 5.85 17.14 -3.87
CA GLY A 49 6.05 16.46 -5.17
C GLY A 49 5.64 14.98 -5.21
N GLU A 50 5.29 14.38 -4.08
CA GLU A 50 4.80 13.00 -4.03
C GLU A 50 3.28 12.91 -4.20
N TYR A 51 2.80 11.77 -4.69
CA TYR A 51 1.37 11.49 -4.72
C TYR A 51 0.83 11.32 -3.30
N SER A 52 -0.21 12.10 -2.97
CA SER A 52 -0.89 12.04 -1.69
C SER A 52 -2.33 11.56 -1.84
N LEU A 53 -2.80 10.89 -0.80
CA LEU A 53 -4.20 10.56 -0.59
C LEU A 53 -4.78 11.52 0.44
N VAL A 54 -5.99 11.99 0.18
CA VAL A 54 -6.72 12.89 1.10
C VAL A 54 -7.89 12.17 1.73
N LYS A 55 -8.34 12.66 2.88
CA LYS A 55 -9.53 12.15 3.55
C LYS A 55 -10.73 12.11 2.59
N GLY A 56 -11.44 10.98 2.59
CA GLY A 56 -12.58 10.72 1.71
C GLY A 56 -12.22 10.22 0.31
N ASP A 57 -10.93 10.08 -0.02
CA ASP A 57 -10.54 9.34 -1.24
C ASP A 57 -11.02 7.89 -1.15
N ILE A 58 -11.62 7.41 -2.24
CA ILE A 58 -11.97 6.00 -2.43
C ILE A 58 -10.97 5.37 -3.38
N ILE A 59 -10.32 4.31 -2.91
CA ILE A 59 -9.26 3.62 -3.64
C ILE A 59 -9.56 2.13 -3.76
N CYS A 60 -9.19 1.55 -4.90
CA CYS A 60 -9.15 0.11 -5.11
C CYS A 60 -7.73 -0.34 -4.80
N VAL A 61 -7.58 -1.25 -3.86
CA VAL A 61 -6.30 -1.77 -3.41
C VAL A 61 -6.20 -3.19 -3.93
N ASN A 62 -5.12 -3.47 -4.64
CA ASN A 62 -4.83 -4.77 -5.20
C ASN A 62 -3.56 -5.35 -4.58
N TYR A 63 -3.58 -6.66 -4.39
CA TYR A 63 -2.43 -7.45 -3.97
C TYR A 63 -2.12 -8.49 -5.03
N SER A 64 -0.83 -8.78 -5.24
CA SER A 64 -0.41 -9.83 -6.16
C SER A 64 -0.79 -11.21 -5.62
N ASP A 65 -1.07 -12.16 -6.52
CA ASP A 65 -1.39 -13.56 -6.17
C ASP A 65 -0.29 -14.24 -5.32
N THR A 66 0.96 -13.80 -5.42
CA THR A 66 2.07 -14.32 -4.61
C THR A 66 2.13 -13.74 -3.19
N ASN A 67 1.21 -12.84 -2.84
CA ASN A 67 1.15 -12.21 -1.52
C ASN A 67 0.21 -12.98 -0.58
N GLU A 68 0.58 -14.23 -0.29
CA GLU A 68 -0.24 -15.17 0.49
C GLU A 68 -0.68 -14.59 1.83
N ARG A 69 0.20 -13.84 2.50
CA ARG A 69 -0.11 -13.24 3.80
C ARG A 69 -1.16 -12.13 3.69
N ALA A 70 -1.10 -11.26 2.69
CA ALA A 70 -2.14 -10.26 2.49
C ALA A 70 -3.49 -10.91 2.13
N ILE A 71 -3.48 -11.96 1.30
CA ILE A 71 -4.67 -12.72 0.93
C ILE A 71 -5.32 -13.37 2.17
N GLU A 72 -4.52 -14.00 3.03
CA GLU A 72 -4.99 -14.57 4.30
C GLU A 72 -5.67 -13.50 5.16
N LEU A 73 -5.07 -12.31 5.28
CA LEU A 73 -5.62 -11.23 6.08
C LEU A 73 -6.90 -10.64 5.47
N ILE A 74 -7.00 -10.52 4.14
CA ILE A 74 -8.23 -10.10 3.46
C ILE A 74 -9.39 -11.04 3.79
N SER A 75 -9.14 -12.35 3.89
CA SER A 75 -10.18 -13.33 4.21
C SER A 75 -10.83 -13.13 5.60
N LYS A 76 -10.19 -12.35 6.48
CA LYS A 76 -10.67 -12.03 7.82
C LYS A 76 -11.40 -10.69 7.91
N LEU A 77 -11.36 -9.89 6.84
CA LEU A 77 -11.96 -8.56 6.82
C LEU A 77 -13.48 -8.61 6.65
N ASN A 78 -14.12 -7.54 7.06
CA ASN A 78 -15.50 -7.22 6.73
C ASN A 78 -15.58 -5.76 6.27
N ALA A 79 -16.69 -5.39 5.63
CA ALA A 79 -16.98 -3.97 5.43
C ALA A 79 -17.04 -3.26 6.80
N GLY A 80 -16.34 -2.15 6.91
CA GLY A 80 -16.14 -1.40 8.16
C GLY A 80 -14.82 -1.67 8.87
N SER A 81 -14.10 -2.76 8.55
CA SER A 81 -12.77 -3.03 9.13
C SER A 81 -11.82 -1.85 8.91
N ILE A 82 -11.01 -1.55 9.93
CA ILE A 82 -9.97 -0.51 9.86
C ILE A 82 -8.64 -1.20 9.61
N VAL A 83 -7.92 -0.73 8.60
CA VAL A 83 -6.66 -1.35 8.17
C VAL A 83 -5.59 -0.33 7.86
N ASN A 84 -4.34 -0.76 7.93
CA ASN A 84 -3.23 -0.10 7.25
C ASN A 84 -2.93 -0.81 5.95
N ILE A 85 -2.46 -0.06 4.96
CA ILE A 85 -2.05 -0.61 3.67
C ILE A 85 -0.64 -0.16 3.36
N SER A 86 0.22 -1.11 3.05
CA SER A 86 1.60 -0.86 2.63
C SER A 86 1.73 -0.88 1.11
N ARG A 87 2.58 -0.01 0.54
CA ARG A 87 2.88 0.04 -0.91
C ARG A 87 4.38 0.31 -1.17
N HIS A 88 4.86 -0.09 -2.35
CA HIS A 88 6.29 -0.02 -2.72
C HIS A 88 6.83 1.38 -3.05
N ASN A 89 6.01 2.32 -3.54
CA ASN A 89 6.46 3.67 -3.95
C ASN A 89 5.29 4.67 -4.01
N THR A 90 5.55 5.97 -4.13
CA THR A 90 4.56 7.07 -4.23
C THR A 90 4.11 7.38 -5.67
N THR A 91 4.25 6.45 -6.63
CA THR A 91 3.81 6.71 -8.00
C THR A 91 2.30 6.99 -8.05
N LYS A 92 1.90 8.07 -8.73
CA LYS A 92 0.50 8.40 -8.94
C LYS A 92 -0.15 7.33 -9.82
N PRO A 93 -1.31 6.77 -9.44
CA PRO A 93 -2.00 5.80 -10.26
C PRO A 93 -2.44 6.41 -11.61
N SER A 94 -2.27 5.63 -12.67
CA SER A 94 -2.57 6.03 -14.06
C SER A 94 -4.05 5.94 -14.42
N ASN A 95 -4.82 5.09 -13.73
CA ASN A 95 -6.24 4.85 -14.01
C ASN A 95 -7.13 5.65 -13.06
N ILE A 96 -8.05 6.43 -13.64
CA ILE A 96 -9.08 7.17 -12.91
C ILE A 96 -10.42 6.76 -13.51
N LYS A 97 -11.08 5.77 -12.88
CA LYS A 97 -12.55 5.60 -12.73
C LYS A 97 -12.96 4.11 -12.61
N PRO A 98 -13.94 3.77 -11.75
CA PRO A 98 -14.61 4.66 -10.78
C PRO A 98 -13.74 5.01 -9.58
N TYR A 99 -12.66 4.27 -9.34
CA TYR A 99 -11.72 4.48 -8.23
C TYR A 99 -10.30 4.66 -8.74
N LYS A 100 -9.43 5.20 -7.88
CA LYS A 100 -7.98 5.16 -8.11
C LYS A 100 -7.49 3.77 -7.70
N THR A 101 -6.74 3.09 -8.55
CA THR A 101 -6.24 1.73 -8.26
C THR A 101 -4.79 1.75 -7.82
N LEU A 102 -4.46 1.11 -6.71
CA LEU A 102 -3.11 1.01 -6.16
C LEU A 102 -2.72 -0.45 -6.00
N GLU A 103 -1.51 -0.77 -6.45
CA GLU A 103 -0.85 -2.05 -6.17
C GLU A 103 -0.10 -1.95 -4.84
N CYS A 104 -0.39 -2.88 -3.94
CA CYS A 104 -0.01 -2.85 -2.54
C CYS A 104 0.67 -4.14 -2.09
N THR A 105 1.41 -4.04 -0.99
CA THR A 105 2.36 -5.06 -0.54
C THR A 105 1.96 -5.73 0.76
N GLY A 106 1.10 -5.10 1.55
CA GLY A 106 0.71 -5.63 2.84
C GLY A 106 -0.51 -4.92 3.41
N ILE A 107 -1.09 -5.56 4.41
CA ILE A 107 -2.26 -5.08 5.12
C ILE A 107 -2.10 -5.42 6.60
N ASP A 108 -2.38 -4.46 7.47
CA ASP A 108 -2.47 -4.71 8.92
C ASP A 108 -3.89 -4.41 9.37
N ILE A 109 -4.44 -5.25 10.23
CA ILE A 109 -5.82 -5.16 10.72
C ILE A 109 -5.81 -4.52 12.10
N TYR A 110 -6.66 -3.52 12.31
CA TYR A 110 -6.90 -2.92 13.61
C TYR A 110 -8.07 -3.55 14.36
N ASP A 111 -8.12 -3.33 15.66
CA ASP A 111 -9.34 -3.48 16.45
C ASP A 111 -10.47 -2.56 15.94
N SER A 112 -11.69 -2.78 16.46
CA SER A 112 -12.88 -2.03 16.06
C SER A 112 -12.79 -0.52 16.31
N ASP A 113 -11.98 -0.13 17.29
CA ASP A 113 -11.78 1.27 17.66
C ASP A 113 -10.72 1.93 16.77
N GLY A 114 -9.96 1.15 16.00
CA GLY A 114 -8.89 1.62 15.14
C GLY A 114 -7.65 2.04 15.93
N GLU A 115 -7.49 1.58 17.16
CA GLU A 115 -6.42 2.02 18.08
C GLU A 115 -5.22 1.08 18.05
N ASN A 116 -5.45 -0.24 18.09
CA ASN A 116 -4.38 -1.24 18.12
C ASN A 116 -4.41 -2.12 16.88
N VAL A 117 -3.22 -2.42 16.33
CA VAL A 117 -3.06 -3.47 15.32
C VAL A 117 -3.20 -4.83 16.00
N ILE A 118 -4.13 -5.65 15.50
CA ILE A 118 -4.42 -6.99 16.01
C ILE A 118 -3.84 -8.10 15.12
N GLU A 119 -3.62 -7.83 13.84
CA GLU A 119 -2.91 -8.72 12.91
C GLU A 119 -2.08 -7.90 11.92
N TYR A 120 -0.89 -8.38 11.56
CA TYR A 120 0.04 -7.66 10.69
C TYR A 120 0.60 -8.54 9.56
N PHE A 121 1.05 -7.89 8.49
CA PHE A 121 1.72 -8.49 7.33
C PHE A 121 3.19 -8.83 7.62
#